data_AF-A0A6V7GS98-F1
#
_entry.id   AF-A0A6V7GS98-F1
#
_cell.length_a   1.000
_cell.length_b   1.000
_cell.length_c   1.000
_cell.angle_alpha   90.00
_cell.angle_beta   90.00
_cell.angle_gamma   90.00
#
_symmetry.space_group_name_H-M   'P 1'
#
loop_
_entity.id
_entity.type
_entity.pdbx_description
1 polymer ?
#
loop_
_entity_poly.entity_id
_entity_poly.type
_entity_poly.pdbx_seq_one_letter_code
_entity_poly.pdbx_strand_id
1 'polypeptide(L)'
;VDDRSGKNKRVANGSDLRGSRKEIVKCRATNPFIIFFLRLRSKKPNEHVTVIARAAGKLWTRMTSEQRKKYIDLANAEKRRREEQKRKRKL
;
A
#
# COMPACT_ATOMS: atom_id res chain seq x y z
N VAL A 1 -35.82 0.78 30.59
CA VAL A 1 -34.40 0.96 30.23
C VAL A 1 -34.33 1.16 28.72
N ASP A 2 -34.17 2.39 28.29
CA ASP A 2 -33.89 2.73 26.90
C ASP A 2 -32.49 2.23 26.53
N ASP A 3 -32.33 1.59 25.36
CA ASP A 3 -31.11 1.77 24.58
C ASP A 3 -31.43 1.72 23.08
N ARG A 4 -30.72 2.57 22.34
CA ARG A 4 -31.10 3.17 21.07
C ARG A 4 -30.66 2.33 19.87
N SER A 5 -31.58 2.26 18.90
CA SER A 5 -31.37 2.63 17.49
C SER A 5 -29.94 2.63 16.92
N GLY A 6 -29.75 1.93 15.79
CA GLY A 6 -28.96 2.50 14.70
C GLY A 6 -28.15 1.54 13.84
N LYS A 7 -28.74 1.13 12.72
CA LYS A 7 -28.07 0.55 11.54
C LYS A 7 -26.87 1.40 11.07
N ASN A 8 -25.83 0.76 10.54
CA ASN A 8 -25.14 1.12 9.28
C ASN A 8 -24.05 0.07 8.95
N LYS A 9 -24.35 -0.90 8.07
CA LYS A 9 -24.18 -0.86 6.60
C LYS A 9 -22.71 -0.82 6.16
N ARG A 10 -22.23 -2.02 5.80
CA ARG A 10 -21.32 -2.40 4.70
C ARG A 10 -20.17 -1.45 4.38
N VAL A 11 -18.95 -1.99 4.34
CA VAL A 11 -18.19 -2.01 3.08
C VAL A 11 -17.12 -3.10 3.12
N ALA A 12 -17.18 -3.94 2.10
CA ALA A 12 -16.20 -4.94 1.75
C ALA A 12 -14.80 -4.32 1.57
N ASN A 13 -13.77 -5.09 1.89
CA ASN A 13 -12.51 -5.06 1.14
C ASN A 13 -11.85 -6.44 1.23
N GLY A 14 -12.53 -7.43 0.65
CA GLY A 14 -11.85 -8.57 0.07
C GLY A 14 -10.98 -8.04 -1.07
N SER A 15 -9.66 -8.04 -0.87
CA SER A 15 -8.72 -7.92 -1.98
C SER A 15 -8.07 -9.29 -2.21
N ASP A 16 -8.92 -10.24 -2.57
CA ASP A 16 -8.54 -11.42 -3.34
C ASP A 16 -8.05 -10.95 -4.72
N LEU A 17 -6.78 -10.58 -4.81
CA LEU A 17 -6.09 -10.55 -6.09
C LEU A 17 -5.53 -11.95 -6.36
N ARG A 18 -6.43 -12.84 -6.80
CA ARG A 18 -6.07 -14.00 -7.61
C ARG A 18 -5.46 -13.50 -8.91
N GLY A 19 -4.29 -14.01 -9.28
CA GLY A 19 -3.77 -13.89 -10.64
C GLY A 19 -2.27 -13.72 -10.76
N SER A 20 -1.57 -14.84 -10.88
CA SER A 20 -0.49 -15.06 -11.86
C SER A 20 0.68 -14.06 -11.90
N ARG A 21 1.81 -14.53 -11.38
CA ARG A 21 3.09 -14.65 -12.12
C ARG A 21 3.70 -13.33 -12.63
N LYS A 22 4.70 -12.85 -11.88
CA LYS A 22 5.96 -12.35 -12.45
C LYS A 22 5.87 -11.07 -13.31
N GLU A 23 5.07 -10.10 -12.92
CA GLU A 23 5.34 -8.71 -13.27
C GLU A 23 5.51 -7.91 -11.99
N ILE A 24 6.63 -7.19 -11.93
CA ILE A 24 6.93 -6.16 -10.95
C ILE A 24 5.63 -5.44 -10.60
N VAL A 25 5.14 -5.65 -9.38
CA VAL A 25 3.99 -4.94 -8.82
C VAL A 25 4.22 -3.46 -9.11
N LYS A 26 3.57 -2.92 -10.15
CA LYS A 26 3.51 -1.49 -10.45
C LYS A 26 2.76 -0.90 -9.27
N CYS A 27 3.49 -0.60 -8.20
CA CYS A 27 2.94 -0.07 -6.98
C CYS A 27 2.41 1.32 -7.33
N ARG A 28 1.09 1.42 -7.54
CA ARG A 28 0.34 2.68 -7.73
C ARG A 28 0.29 3.55 -6.46
N ALA A 29 1.04 3.14 -5.45
CA ALA A 29 1.10 3.80 -4.17
C ALA A 29 2.13 4.93 -4.24
N THR A 30 1.70 6.12 -3.86
CA THR A 30 2.56 7.30 -3.78
C THR A 30 3.35 7.34 -2.47
N ASN A 31 3.01 6.51 -1.49
CA ASN A 31 3.68 6.50 -0.20
C ASN A 31 4.86 5.49 -0.23
N PRO A 32 6.10 5.92 0.06
CA PRO A 32 7.28 5.06 0.02
C PRO A 32 7.20 3.86 0.96
N PHE A 33 6.56 4.02 2.13
CA PHE A 33 6.34 2.91 3.07
C PHE A 33 5.40 1.86 2.48
N ILE A 34 4.34 2.27 1.77
CA ILE A 34 3.40 1.32 1.16
C ILE A 34 4.09 0.53 0.04
N ILE A 35 4.96 1.16 -0.76
CA ILE A 35 5.77 0.46 -1.77
C ILE A 35 6.66 -0.60 -1.11
N PHE A 36 7.32 -0.24 0.00
CA PHE A 36 8.15 -1.16 0.77
C PHE A 36 7.33 -2.32 1.37
N PHE A 37 6.20 -2.00 2.01
CA PHE A 37 5.31 -2.96 2.64
C PHE A 37 4.77 -3.98 1.63
N LEU A 38 4.32 -3.53 0.47
CA LEU A 38 3.80 -4.40 -0.59
C LEU A 38 4.88 -5.36 -1.10
N ARG A 39 6.12 -4.89 -1.27
CA ARG A 39 7.26 -5.74 -1.63
C ARG A 39 7.59 -6.76 -0.55
N LEU A 40 7.51 -6.38 0.72
CA LEU A 40 7.74 -7.29 1.84
C LEU A 40 6.65 -8.36 1.91
N ARG A 41 5.37 -7.98 1.72
CA ARG A 41 4.24 -8.91 1.65
C ARG A 41 4.36 -9.88 0.49
N SER A 42 4.79 -9.45 -0.68
CA SER A 42 4.99 -10.35 -1.83
C SER A 42 5.96 -11.49 -1.55
N LYS A 43 6.89 -11.32 -0.61
CA LYS A 43 7.82 -12.38 -0.19
C LYS A 43 7.24 -13.34 0.84
N LYS A 44 6.17 -12.96 1.54
CA LYS A 44 5.50 -13.77 2.57
C LYS A 44 3.98 -13.76 2.34
N PRO A 45 3.48 -14.39 1.27
CA PRO A 45 2.06 -14.33 0.92
C PRO A 45 1.16 -15.04 1.94
N ASN A 46 1.69 -16.02 2.69
CA ASN A 46 0.94 -16.84 3.63
C ASN A 46 0.84 -16.24 5.04
N GLU A 47 1.57 -15.16 5.31
CA GLU A 47 1.59 -14.53 6.62
C GLU A 47 0.49 -13.47 6.72
N HIS A 48 -0.17 -13.36 7.88
CA HIS A 48 -1.27 -12.42 8.04
C HIS A 48 -0.81 -10.97 7.83
N VAL A 49 -1.60 -10.19 7.09
CA VAL A 49 -1.24 -8.83 6.68
C VAL A 49 -0.89 -7.93 7.88
N THR A 50 -1.58 -8.10 9.01
CA THR A 50 -1.33 -7.32 10.24
C THR A 50 -0.01 -7.67 10.91
N VAL A 51 0.44 -8.93 10.81
CA VAL A 51 1.73 -9.38 11.33
C VAL A 51 2.84 -8.78 10.48
N ILE A 52 2.71 -8.86 9.15
CA ILE A 52 3.66 -8.25 8.21
C ILE A 52 3.70 -6.73 8.42
N ALA A 53 2.55 -6.06 8.60
CA ALA A 53 2.50 -4.61 8.76
C ALA A 53 3.22 -4.14 10.02
N ARG A 54 3.02 -4.85 11.15
CA ARG A 54 3.74 -4.57 12.40
C ARG A 54 5.25 -4.73 12.25
N ALA A 55 5.69 -5.82 11.61
CA ALA A 55 7.11 -6.05 11.35
C ALA A 55 7.69 -5.02 10.37
N ALA A 56 6.95 -4.69 9.32
CA ALA A 56 7.32 -3.70 8.32
C ALA A 56 7.48 -2.31 8.93
N GLY A 57 6.58 -1.89 9.81
CA GLY A 57 6.68 -0.61 10.51
C GLY A 57 7.98 -0.51 11.31
N LYS A 58 8.28 -1.53 12.13
CA LYS A 58 9.52 -1.60 12.91
C LYS A 58 10.77 -1.64 12.02
N LEU A 59 10.72 -2.36 10.91
CA LEU A 59 11.84 -2.44 9.97
C LEU A 59 12.04 -1.10 9.25
N TRP A 60 10.95 -0.48 8.80
CA TRP A 60 10.98 0.81 8.12
C TRP A 60 11.61 1.89 8.99
N THR A 61 11.24 1.97 10.28
CA THR A 61 11.84 2.95 11.21
C THR A 61 13.32 2.71 11.47
N ARG A 62 13.79 1.46 11.36
CA ARG A 62 15.21 1.09 11.48
C ARG A 62 16.02 1.26 10.20
N MET A 63 15.37 1.32 9.03
CA MET A 63 16.06 1.52 7.76
C MET A 63 16.70 2.91 7.71
N THR A 64 17.91 2.98 7.14
CA THR A 64 18.62 4.24 6.94
C THR A 64 17.99 5.05 5.80
N SER A 65 18.29 6.35 5.75
CA SER A 65 17.80 7.26 4.74
C SER A 65 18.14 6.80 3.32
N GLU A 66 19.31 6.18 3.13
CA GLU A 66 19.81 5.68 1.86
C GLU A 66 18.98 4.48 1.39
N GLN A 67 18.64 3.57 2.30
CA GLN A 67 17.80 2.42 1.99
C GLN A 67 16.36 2.84 1.71
N ARG A 68 15.86 3.87 2.41
CA ARG A 68 14.54 4.47 2.16
C ARG A 68 14.50 5.25 0.85
N LYS A 69 15.62 5.87 0.44
CA LYS A 69 15.74 6.69 -0.78
C LYS A 69 15.23 5.94 -2.01
N LYS A 70 15.59 4.67 -2.17
CA LYS A 70 15.09 3.79 -3.25
C LYS A 70 13.57 3.76 -3.33
N TYR A 71 12.87 3.74 -2.21
CA TYR A 71 11.41 3.72 -2.16
C TYR A 71 10.80 5.11 -2.28
N ILE A 72 11.49 6.15 -1.79
CA ILE A 72 11.12 7.56 -1.96
C ILE A 72 11.15 7.93 -3.45
N ASP A 73 12.18 7.55 -4.18
CA ASP A 73 12.31 7.84 -5.61
C ASP A 73 11.18 7.16 -6.41
N LEU A 74 10.87 5.90 -6.08
CA LEU A 74 9.73 5.17 -6.67
C LEU A 74 8.39 5.85 -6.37
N ALA A 75 8.21 6.30 -5.13
CA ALA A 75 7.02 7.03 -4.69
C ALA A 75 6.86 8.37 -5.43
N ASN A 76 7.94 9.13 -5.57
CA ASN A 76 7.96 10.40 -6.27
C ASN A 76 7.67 10.24 -7.77
N ALA A 77 8.25 9.21 -8.40
CA ALA A 77 7.97 8.89 -9.80
C ALA A 77 6.47 8.57 -10.01
N GLU A 78 5.85 7.79 -9.12
CA GLU A 78 4.43 7.47 -9.19
C GLU A 78 3.53 8.69 -8.85
N LYS A 79 3.97 9.56 -7.92
CA LYS A 79 3.30 10.83 -7.62
C LYS A 79 3.13 11.66 -8.89
N ARG A 80 4.24 11.87 -9.60
CA ARG A 80 4.30 12.66 -10.84
C ARG A 80 3.41 12.07 -11.92
N ARG A 81 3.42 10.74 -12.11
CA ARG A 81 2.54 10.04 -13.05
C ARG A 81 1.06 10.29 -12.75
N ARG A 82 0.66 10.22 -11.48
CA ARG A 82 -0.73 10.48 -11.06
C ARG A 82 -1.15 11.93 -11.26
N GLU A 83 -0.29 12.88 -10.93
CA GLU A 83 -0.56 14.31 -11.10
C GLU A 83 -0.74 14.65 -12.58
N GLU A 84 0.10 14.11 -13.45
CA GLU A 84 -0.02 14.31 -14.89
C GLU A 84 -1.32 13.72 -15.45
N GLN A 85 -1.70 12.52 -15.02
CA GLN A 85 -2.99 11.92 -15.38
C GLN A 85 -4.19 12.72 -14.87
N LYS A 86 -4.10 13.28 -13.65
CA LYS A 86 -5.15 14.14 -13.10
C LYS A 86 -5.29 15.43 -13.90
N ARG A 87 -4.18 16.01 -14.37
CA ARG A 87 -4.18 17.21 -15.22
C ARG A 87 -4.85 16.94 -16.58
N LYS A 88 -4.51 15.82 -17.24
CA LYS A 88 -5.08 15.44 -18.54
C LYS A 88 -6.57 15.09 -18.51
N ARG A 89 -7.12 14.70 -17.35
CA ARG A 89 -8.56 14.39 -17.18
C ARG A 89 -9.42 15.62 -16.89
N LYS A 90 -8.80 16.75 -16.59
CA LYS A 90 -9.48 18.03 -16.30
C LYS A 90 -9.48 18.97 -17.50
N LEU A 91 -8.73 18.63 -18.55
CA LEU A 91 -8.74 19.28 -19.86
C LEU A 91 -9.73 18.53 -20.74
#